data_AF-A0A8D5U877-F1
#
_entry.id   AF-A0A8D5U877-F1
#
_cell.length_a   1.000
_cell.length_b   1.000
_cell.length_c   1.000
_cell.angle_alpha   90.00
_cell.angle_beta   90.00
_cell.angle_gamma   90.00
#
_symmetry.space_group_name_H-M   'P 1'
#
loop_
_entity.id
_entity.type
_entity.pdbx_description
1 polymer ?
#
loop_
_entity_poly.entity_id
_entity_poly.type
_entity_poly.pdbx_seq_one_letter_code
_entity_poly.pdbx_strand_id
1 'polypeptide(L)' 'MPIIDIDKLTNEQKIRLFTYATEEKEITYEQLGISKATRWRYKKGLREIPKEVLEKVLQFLAPDEIARIEDVLPHSS' A
#
# COMPACT_ATOMS: atom_id res chain seq x y z
N MET A 1 -16.12 1.25 -9.59
CA MET A 1 -14.77 0.95 -9.11
C MET A 1 -14.90 0.36 -7.72
N PRO A 2 -14.24 -0.74 -7.38
CA PRO A 2 -14.16 -1.16 -5.98
C PRO A 2 -13.46 -0.04 -5.21
N ILE A 3 -14.18 0.59 -4.29
CA ILE A 3 -13.65 1.62 -3.39
C ILE A 3 -13.06 0.83 -2.22
N ILE A 4 -11.74 0.68 -2.22
CA ILE A 4 -11.07 -0.05 -1.15
C ILE A 4 -11.07 0.78 0.12
N ASP A 5 -11.54 0.16 1.18
CA ASP A 5 -11.66 0.75 2.49
C ASP A 5 -10.32 0.56 3.23
N ILE A 6 -9.41 1.53 3.07
CA ILE A 6 -8.05 1.47 3.65
C ILE A 6 -8.08 1.24 5.16
N ASP A 7 -9.12 1.71 5.83
CA ASP A 7 -9.29 1.56 7.28
C ASP A 7 -9.55 0.09 7.68
N LYS A 8 -10.02 -0.74 6.75
CA LYS A 8 -10.20 -2.19 6.96
C LYS A 8 -8.97 -3.03 6.65
N LEU A 9 -7.96 -2.44 6.00
CA LEU A 9 -6.72 -3.15 5.68
C LEU A 9 -5.88 -3.36 6.94
N THR A 10 -5.41 -4.58 7.12
CA THR A 10 -4.41 -4.90 8.14
C THR A 10 -3.10 -4.16 7.84
N ASN A 11 -2.27 -3.95 8.87
CA ASN A 11 -0.96 -3.31 8.68
C ASN A 11 -0.08 -4.10 7.70
N GLU A 12 -0.20 -5.44 7.68
CA GLU A 12 0.52 -6.27 6.70
C GLU A 12 0.06 -6.00 5.26
N GLN A 13 -1.25 -5.94 5.01
CA GLN A 13 -1.79 -5.59 3.69
C GLN A 13 -1.36 -4.19 3.25
N LYS A 14 -1.37 -3.22 4.17
CA LYS A 14 -0.88 -1.85 3.92
C LYS A 14 0.61 -1.85 3.52
N ILE A 15 1.45 -2.61 4.21
CA ILE A 15 2.88 -2.72 3.90
C ILE A 15 3.09 -3.42 2.55
N ARG A 16 2.33 -4.48 2.25
CA ARG A 16 2.40 -5.18 0.96
C ARG A 16 2.00 -4.27 -0.20
N LEU A 17 0.89 -3.54 -0.09
CA LEU A 17 0.46 -2.53 -1.07
C LEU A 17 1.54 -1.50 -1.34
N PHE A 18 2.06 -0.90 -0.27
CA PHE A 18 3.11 0.09 -0.38
C PHE A 18 4.41 -0.46 -0.98
N THR A 19 4.76 -1.71 -0.65
CA THR A 19 5.95 -2.37 -1.17
C THR A 19 5.79 -2.66 -2.66
N TYR A 20 4.66 -3.28 -3.06
CA TYR A 20 4.32 -3.52 -4.46
C TYR A 20 4.39 -2.23 -5.28
N ALA A 21 3.74 -1.18 -4.80
CA ALA A 21 3.71 0.12 -5.48
C ALA A 21 5.10 0.76 -5.60
N THR A 22 5.98 0.60 -4.61
CA THR A 22 7.31 1.22 -4.66
C THR A 22 8.41 0.33 -5.23
N GLU A 23 8.18 -0.96 -5.46
CA GLU A 23 9.17 -1.89 -6.04
C GLU A 23 8.77 -2.31 -7.45
N GLU A 24 7.54 -2.74 -7.67
CA GLU A 24 7.08 -3.26 -8.97
C GLU A 24 6.64 -2.14 -9.91
N LYS A 25 6.05 -1.06 -9.37
CA LYS A 25 5.63 0.11 -10.15
C LYS A 25 6.66 1.24 -10.16
N GLU A 26 7.78 1.04 -9.48
CA GLU A 26 8.87 2.01 -9.35
C GLU A 26 8.42 3.41 -8.87
N ILE A 27 7.31 3.50 -8.12
CA ILE A 27 6.81 4.78 -7.60
C ILE A 27 7.83 5.35 -6.62
N THR A 28 8.23 6.58 -6.88
CA THR A 28 9.25 7.25 -6.09
C THR A 28 8.66 7.77 -4.78
N TYR A 29 9.52 7.92 -3.77
CA TYR A 29 9.12 8.49 -2.48
C TYR A 29 8.65 9.96 -2.64
N GLU A 30 9.16 10.68 -3.64
CA GLU A 30 8.77 12.05 -3.97
C GLU A 30 7.33 12.12 -4.45
N GLN A 31 6.91 11.20 -5.32
CA GLN A 31 5.52 11.11 -5.79
C GLN A 31 4.54 10.83 -4.64
N LEU A 32 4.97 10.08 -3.64
CA LEU A 32 4.19 9.81 -2.44
C LEU A 32 4.25 10.95 -1.41
N GLY A 33 5.12 11.94 -1.61
CA GLY A 33 5.32 13.07 -0.68
C GLY A 33 6.01 12.66 0.62
N ILE A 34 6.86 11.64 0.58
CA ILE A 34 7.59 11.11 1.75
C ILE A 34 9.10 11.11 1.50
N SER A 35 9.89 11.10 2.57
CA SER A 35 11.35 10.96 2.45
C SER A 35 11.79 9.51 2.25
N LYS A 36 12.97 9.29 1.66
CA LYS A 36 13.59 7.95 1.51
C LYS A 36 13.68 7.17 2.83
N ALA A 37 14.03 7.83 3.93
CA ALA A 37 14.08 7.21 5.25
C ALA A 37 12.69 6.75 5.73
N THR A 38 11.64 7.51 5.41
CA THR A 38 10.26 7.19 5.75
C THR A 38 9.78 5.95 4.98
N ARG A 39 10.10 5.87 3.67
CA ARG A 39 9.87 4.66 2.85
C ARG A 39 10.50 3.42 3.50
N TRP A 40 11.74 3.52 3.94
CA TRP A 40 12.43 2.39 4.59
C TRP A 40 11.76 1.97 5.90
N ARG A 41 11.34 2.92 6.74
CA ARG A 41 10.63 2.62 8.00
C ARG A 41 9.30 1.92 7.77
N TYR A 42 8.54 2.35 6.76
CA TYR A 42 7.28 1.72 6.37
C TYR A 42 7.48 0.28 5.89
N LYS A 43 8.46 0.03 5.01
CA LYS A 43 8.79 -1.32 4.54
C LYS A 43 9.18 -2.27 5.67
N LYS A 44 9.85 -1.75 6.71
CA LYS A 44 10.25 -2.53 7.88
C LYS A 44 9.16 -2.69 8.94
N GLY A 45 7.97 -2.13 8.72
CA GLY A 45 6.90 -2.12 9.72
C GLY A 45 7.24 -1.34 10.99
N LEU A 46 8.30 -0.53 10.97
CA LEU A 46 8.76 0.26 12.12
C LEU A 46 7.89 1.50 12.36
N ARG A 47 7.04 1.84 11.37
CA ARG A 47 6.08 2.93 11.45
C ARG A 47 4.86 2.56 10.61
N GLU A 48 3.68 2.88 11.11
CA GLU A 48 2.44 2.74 10.35
C GLU A 48 2.42 3.70 9.15
N ILE A 49 1.88 3.22 8.03
CA ILE A 49 1.73 4.01 6.81
C ILE A 49 0.46 4.86 6.93
N PRO A 50 0.57 6.20 6.89
CA PRO A 50 -0.58 7.08 6.94
C PRO A 50 -1.56 6.79 5.80
N LYS A 51 -2.85 6.94 6.08
CA LYS A 51 -3.92 6.76 5.09
C LYS A 51 -3.68 7.58 3.83
N GLU A 52 -3.30 8.85 3.95
CA GLU A 52 -3.01 9.74 2.82
C GLU A 52 -1.92 9.20 1.88
N VAL A 53 -0.92 8.49 2.41
CA VAL A 53 0.13 7.87 1.61
C VAL A 53 -0.40 6.66 0.85
N LEU A 54 -1.25 5.86 1.50
CA LEU A 54 -1.93 4.72 0.86
C LEU A 54 -2.92 5.18 -0.20
N GLU A 55 -3.69 6.24 0.05
CA GLU A 55 -4.59 6.82 -0.94
C GLU A 55 -3.85 7.24 -2.20
N LYS A 56 -2.67 7.88 -2.05
CA LYS A 56 -1.79 8.17 -3.19
C LYS A 56 -1.31 6.91 -3.88
N VAL A 57 -0.86 5.89 -3.13
CA VAL A 57 -0.46 4.60 -3.71
C VAL A 57 -1.58 4.00 -4.57
N LEU A 58 -2.81 3.99 -4.05
CA LEU A 58 -3.97 3.46 -4.77
C LEU A 58 -4.27 4.21 -6.08
N GLN A 59 -3.96 5.51 -6.17
CA GLN A 59 -4.12 6.27 -7.42
C GLN A 59 -3.21 5.79 -8.55
N PHE A 60 -2.11 5.09 -8.24
CA PHE A 60 -1.18 4.55 -9.22
C PHE A 60 -1.42 3.06 -9.54
N LEU A 61 -2.31 2.40 -8.80
CA LEU A 61 -2.60 0.98 -8.97
C LEU A 61 -3.90 0.78 -9.74
N ALA A 62 -3.91 -0.20 -10.65
CA ALA A 62 -5.13 -0.61 -11.32
C ALA A 62 -6.02 -1.43 -10.35
N PRO A 63 -7.36 -1.37 -10.46
CA PRO A 63 -8.26 -2.07 -9.55
C PRO A 63 -8.01 -3.58 -9.42
N ASP A 64 -7.56 -4.25 -10.48
CA ASP A 64 -7.19 -5.67 -10.47
C ASP A 64 -5.92 -5.96 -9.66
N GLU A 65 -4.97 -5.03 -9.65
CA GLU A 65 -3.73 -5.15 -8.86
C GLU A 65 -4.03 -5.03 -7.37
N ILE A 66 -4.95 -4.13 -7.03
CA ILE A 66 -5.35 -3.96 -5.64
C ILE A 66 -6.14 -5.18 -5.15
N ALA A 67 -7.04 -5.72 -5.98
CA ALA A 67 -7.79 -6.94 -5.68
C ALA A 67 -6.87 -8.15 -5.42
N ARG A 68 -5.77 -8.31 -6.17
CA ARG A 68 -4.78 -9.37 -5.92
C ARG A 68 -4.12 -9.25 -4.54
N ILE A 69 -3.97 -8.04 -4.01
CA ILE A 69 -3.33 -7.85 -2.71
C ILE A 69 -4.33 -8.06 -1.57
N GLU A 70 -5.63 -7.84 -1.83
CA GLU A 70 -6.73 -8.18 -0.92
C GLU A 70 -7.00 -9.70 -0.84
N ASP A 71 -6.96 -10.41 -1.99
CA ASP A 71 -7.36 -11.82 -2.12
C ASP A 71 -6.33 -12.83 -1.57
N VAL A 72 -5.09 -12.39 -1.28
CA VAL A 72 -4.00 -13.27 -0.79
C VAL A 72 -4.12 -13.63 0.70
N LEU A 73 -5.24 -13.32 1.36
CA LEU A 73 -5.64 -14.01 2.60
C LEU A 73 -7.02 -14.62 2.39
N PRO A 74 -7.20 -15.93 2.66
CA PRO A 74 -8.50 -16.56 2.51
C PRO A 74 -9.48 -15.82 3.42
N HIS A 75 -10.64 -15.48 2.88
CA HIS A 75 -11.83 -15.30 3.69
C HIS A 75 -12.00 -16.59 4.50
N SER A 76 -11.48 -16.61 5.73
CA SER A 76 -11.80 -17.66 6.70
C SER A 76 -13.31 -17.59 6.89
N SER A 77 -13.98 -18.51 6.18
CA SER A 77 -15.37 -18.87 6.35
C SER A 77 -15.61 -19.42 7.75
#